data_AF-A0A939U1X0-F1
#
_entry.id   AF-A0A939U1X0-F1
#
_cell.length_a   1.000
_cell.length_b   1.000
_cell.length_c   1.000
_cell.angle_alpha   90.00
_cell.angle_beta   90.00
_cell.angle_gamma   90.00
#
_symmetry.space_group_name_H-M   'P 1'
#
loop_
_entity.id
_entity.type
_entity.pdbx_description
1 polymer ?
#
loop_
_entity_poly.entity_id
_entity_poly.type
_entity_poly.pdbx_seq_one_letter_code
_entity_poly.pdbx_strand_id
1 'polypeptide(L)'
;MLTCKPHAQIYSLYGHTAIRVVDTEQNMDVAINWGVFDASQPNFVAKFVLGFTDYTMAIVPIEYFLREYEYYGSPVYQQRLNLTESEKAKIMKALDENYRPENRVYRYNYIYDNCTTRARDIILSNIDGKAKGVKTFQQRGEKTFRDLLHWKTRKHEWCKAGNDLVIGLRADRNAVHSEREFLPEILAADFDSATIIRADGKQVALVDSAFWLLKDVQPQFEPMPDFPLTPTMFAFIIFALVVAWTMFERVKGKSLKGLDAAFFYICGIAGLLPFVMIFSKHPFVQINLQLLILNPLWLFLMSPWTKWKHRWNVALAMVVLFFFGNIFQSYAEGMNILALSLLVRIISNRLKCKE
;
A
#
# COMPACT_ATOMS: atom_id res chain seq x y z
N MET A 1 1.51 -24.21 -0.98
CA MET A 1 1.31 -22.75 -0.85
C MET A 1 0.03 -22.38 -1.58
N LEU A 2 -0.75 -21.46 -1.02
CA LEU A 2 -1.94 -20.88 -1.63
C LEU A 2 -1.65 -19.43 -2.00
N THR A 3 -2.12 -19.02 -3.17
CA THR A 3 -2.05 -17.65 -3.69
C THR A 3 -3.46 -17.20 -4.06
N CYS A 4 -4.00 -16.28 -3.27
CA CYS A 4 -5.34 -15.75 -3.45
C CYS A 4 -5.26 -14.45 -4.24
N LYS A 5 -6.07 -14.35 -5.30
CA LYS A 5 -6.09 -13.16 -6.16
C LYS A 5 -6.74 -11.97 -5.45
N PRO A 6 -6.52 -10.75 -5.95
CA PRO A 6 -7.22 -9.58 -5.46
C PRO A 6 -8.74 -9.66 -5.66
N HIS A 7 -9.50 -9.01 -4.78
CA HIS A 7 -10.94 -8.78 -4.93
C HIS A 7 -11.33 -7.33 -4.61
N ALA A 8 -12.61 -7.01 -4.60
CA ALA A 8 -13.11 -5.62 -4.57
C ALA A 8 -12.79 -4.81 -3.29
N GLN A 9 -12.26 -5.44 -2.24
CA GLN A 9 -11.96 -4.76 -0.99
C GLN A 9 -10.57 -4.12 -1.05
N ILE A 10 -10.44 -2.89 -0.54
CA ILE A 10 -9.19 -2.12 -0.68
C ILE A 10 -7.96 -2.82 -0.08
N TYR A 11 -8.14 -3.56 1.01
CA TYR A 11 -7.08 -4.29 1.69
C TYR A 11 -6.65 -5.56 0.94
N SER A 12 -7.48 -6.08 0.03
CA SER A 12 -7.19 -7.30 -0.73
C SER A 12 -6.62 -7.05 -2.12
N LEU A 13 -6.51 -5.79 -2.56
CA LEU A 13 -6.00 -5.40 -3.88
C LEU A 13 -4.62 -5.98 -4.22
N TYR A 14 -3.86 -6.35 -3.19
CA TYR A 14 -2.52 -6.87 -3.31
C TYR A 14 -2.44 -8.41 -3.31
N GLY A 15 -3.56 -9.09 -3.03
CA GLY A 15 -3.66 -10.54 -2.91
C GLY A 15 -3.29 -11.04 -1.51
N HIS A 16 -3.32 -12.37 -1.33
CA HIS A 16 -2.97 -13.01 -0.07
C HIS A 16 -2.23 -14.33 -0.28
N THR A 17 -1.40 -14.72 0.68
CA THR A 17 -0.70 -16.01 0.69
C THR A 17 -0.97 -16.77 1.99
N ALA A 18 -1.13 -18.08 1.86
CA ALA A 18 -1.26 -19.01 2.98
C ALA A 18 -0.48 -20.32 2.72
N ILE A 19 -0.21 -21.07 3.77
CA ILE A 19 0.31 -22.43 3.70
C ILE A 19 -0.84 -23.40 3.98
N ARG A 20 -1.18 -24.25 3.02
CA ARG A 20 -2.11 -25.36 3.26
C ARG A 20 -1.35 -26.56 3.78
N VAL A 21 -1.83 -27.15 4.87
CA VAL A 21 -1.32 -28.41 5.44
C VAL A 21 -2.44 -29.44 5.34
N VAL A 22 -2.09 -30.62 4.80
CA VAL A 22 -2.98 -31.78 4.72
C VAL A 22 -2.29 -32.94 5.41
N ASP A 23 -2.93 -33.47 6.46
CA ASP A 23 -2.52 -34.67 7.17
C ASP A 23 -3.71 -35.64 7.18
N THR A 24 -3.59 -36.71 6.40
CA THR A 24 -4.64 -37.72 6.24
C THR A 24 -4.77 -38.65 7.45
N GLU A 25 -3.70 -38.82 8.24
CA GLU A 25 -3.74 -39.67 9.43
C GLU A 25 -4.51 -38.99 10.57
N GLN A 26 -4.38 -37.66 10.66
CA GLN A 26 -5.07 -36.84 11.66
C GLN A 26 -6.37 -36.21 11.14
N ASN A 27 -6.77 -36.50 9.91
CA ASN A 27 -7.92 -35.90 9.22
C ASN A 27 -7.89 -34.35 9.26
N MET A 28 -6.71 -33.77 9.04
CA MET A 28 -6.48 -32.33 9.08
C MET A 28 -6.30 -31.78 7.66
N ASP A 29 -7.06 -30.74 7.33
CA ASP A 29 -6.89 -29.96 6.11
C ASP A 29 -7.15 -28.48 6.40
N VAL A 30 -6.07 -27.73 6.59
CA VAL A 30 -6.11 -26.36 7.12
C VAL A 30 -5.29 -25.41 6.27
N ALA A 31 -5.78 -24.19 6.14
CA ALA A 31 -5.02 -23.04 5.67
C ALA A 31 -4.44 -22.29 6.87
N ILE A 32 -3.13 -22.12 6.85
CA ILE A 32 -2.37 -21.37 7.84
C ILE A 32 -1.95 -20.07 7.19
N ASN A 33 -2.37 -18.95 7.76
CA ASN A 33 -2.06 -17.64 7.22
C ASN A 33 -1.66 -16.65 8.30
N TRP A 34 -0.96 -15.61 7.89
CA TRP A 34 -0.66 -14.45 8.72
C TRP A 34 -1.45 -13.26 8.21
N GLY A 35 -1.69 -12.28 9.07
CA GLY A 35 -2.37 -11.05 8.65
C GLY A 35 -3.82 -10.97 9.11
N VAL A 36 -4.22 -11.77 10.10
CA VAL A 36 -5.50 -11.60 10.81
C VAL A 36 -5.34 -10.52 11.86
N PHE A 37 -6.29 -9.58 11.94
CA PHE A 37 -6.29 -8.49 12.92
C PHE A 37 -7.68 -8.32 13.53
N ASP A 38 -7.74 -7.68 14.69
CA ASP A 38 -8.99 -7.32 15.35
C ASP A 38 -9.21 -5.80 15.25
N ALA A 39 -10.17 -5.41 14.40
CA ALA A 39 -10.53 -4.01 14.20
C ALA A 39 -11.31 -3.41 15.38
N SER A 40 -11.83 -4.23 16.30
CA SER A 40 -12.58 -3.79 17.48
C SER A 40 -11.70 -3.30 18.63
N GLN A 41 -10.37 -3.50 18.52
CA GLN A 41 -9.44 -3.06 19.55
C GLN A 41 -9.50 -1.55 19.81
N PRO A 42 -9.31 -1.11 21.06
CA PRO A 42 -9.23 0.31 21.38
C PRO A 42 -8.18 1.04 20.55
N ASN A 43 -8.58 2.18 19.99
CA ASN A 43 -7.74 3.05 19.17
C ASN A 43 -7.16 2.37 17.91
N PHE A 44 -7.83 1.35 17.36
CA PHE A 44 -7.36 0.62 16.17
C PHE A 44 -6.92 1.55 15.03
N VAL A 45 -7.72 2.56 14.67
CA VAL A 45 -7.39 3.51 13.59
C VAL A 45 -6.10 4.28 13.88
N ALA A 46 -5.89 4.76 15.11
CA ALA A 46 -4.69 5.49 15.48
C ALA A 46 -3.45 4.57 15.46
N LYS A 47 -3.58 3.35 15.99
CA LYS A 47 -2.53 2.32 15.90
C LYS A 47 -2.22 2.01 14.43
N PHE A 48 -3.23 1.87 13.60
CA PHE A 48 -3.07 1.60 12.18
C PHE A 48 -2.33 2.73 11.48
N VAL A 49 -2.75 3.99 11.61
CA VAL A 49 -2.07 5.14 11.00
C VAL A 49 -0.59 5.21 11.41
N LEU A 50 -0.29 4.93 12.69
CA LEU A 50 1.07 4.99 13.23
C LEU A 50 1.90 3.72 12.98
N GLY A 51 1.35 2.68 12.35
CA GLY A 51 2.05 1.41 12.13
C GLY A 51 2.31 0.64 13.43
N PHE A 52 1.38 0.73 14.38
CA PHE A 52 1.39 0.02 15.66
C PHE A 52 0.34 -1.11 15.76
N THR A 53 -0.26 -1.51 14.64
CA THR A 53 -1.27 -2.58 14.64
C THR A 53 -0.61 -3.95 14.72
N ASP A 54 -1.03 -4.73 15.71
CA ASP A 54 -0.61 -6.12 15.86
C ASP A 54 -1.54 -7.04 15.08
N TYR A 55 -0.93 -8.01 14.41
CA TYR A 55 -1.61 -9.02 13.61
C TYR A 55 -1.24 -10.40 14.16
N THR A 56 -2.05 -11.40 13.85
CA THR A 56 -1.83 -12.78 14.29
C THR A 56 -1.72 -13.74 13.12
N MET A 57 -0.99 -14.82 13.38
CA MET A 57 -1.12 -16.08 12.65
C MET A 57 -2.47 -16.73 13.02
N ALA A 58 -3.14 -17.30 12.02
CA ALA A 58 -4.39 -18.04 12.18
C ALA A 58 -4.32 -19.37 11.43
N ILE A 59 -5.04 -20.35 11.96
CA ILE A 59 -5.21 -21.69 11.37
C ILE A 59 -6.71 -21.85 11.16
N VAL A 60 -7.12 -22.06 9.91
CA VAL A 60 -8.52 -22.11 9.51
C VAL A 60 -8.74 -23.39 8.69
N PRO A 61 -9.80 -24.17 8.94
CA PRO A 61 -10.15 -25.29 8.07
C PRO A 61 -10.28 -24.83 6.62
N ILE A 62 -9.74 -25.61 5.66
CA ILE A 62 -9.63 -25.18 4.27
C ILE A 62 -10.99 -24.80 3.66
N GLU A 63 -12.08 -25.44 4.09
CA GLU A 63 -13.43 -25.16 3.61
C GLU A 63 -13.86 -23.72 3.93
N TYR A 64 -13.66 -23.27 5.17
CA TYR A 64 -14.00 -21.90 5.57
C TYR A 64 -13.13 -20.88 4.86
N PHE A 65 -11.84 -21.19 4.70
CA PHE A 65 -10.91 -20.34 3.96
C PHE A 65 -11.38 -20.16 2.51
N LEU A 66 -11.68 -21.25 1.79
CA LEU A 66 -12.13 -21.17 0.39
C LEU A 66 -13.50 -20.49 0.26
N ARG A 67 -14.42 -20.71 1.20
CA ARG A 67 -15.75 -20.07 1.19
C ARG A 67 -15.67 -18.54 1.22
N GLU A 68 -14.71 -17.97 1.96
CA GLU A 68 -14.47 -16.52 1.97
C GLU A 68 -14.10 -16.02 0.56
N TYR A 69 -13.13 -16.66 -0.09
CA TYR A 69 -12.70 -16.25 -1.42
C TYR A 69 -13.75 -16.50 -2.50
N GLU A 70 -14.54 -17.57 -2.38
CA GLU A 70 -15.69 -17.82 -3.24
C GLU A 70 -16.74 -16.71 -3.11
N TYR A 71 -17.07 -16.28 -1.89
CA TYR A 71 -17.99 -15.18 -1.63
C TYR A 71 -17.56 -13.88 -2.34
N TYR A 72 -16.26 -13.57 -2.29
CA TYR A 72 -15.67 -12.39 -2.93
C TYR A 72 -15.39 -12.56 -4.42
N GLY A 73 -15.66 -13.72 -5.03
CA GLY A 73 -15.32 -13.98 -6.43
C GLY A 73 -13.82 -13.94 -6.69
N SER A 74 -13.03 -14.39 -5.73
CA SER A 74 -11.57 -14.34 -5.75
C SER A 74 -10.98 -15.71 -6.05
N PRO A 75 -10.30 -15.90 -7.20
CA PRO A 75 -9.62 -17.15 -7.50
C PRO A 75 -8.52 -17.50 -6.49
N VAL A 76 -8.35 -18.79 -6.22
CA VAL A 76 -7.32 -19.34 -5.32
C VAL A 76 -6.49 -20.36 -6.07
N TYR A 77 -5.21 -20.06 -6.25
CA TYR A 77 -4.23 -20.91 -6.90
C TYR A 77 -3.43 -21.68 -5.84
N GLN A 78 -3.20 -22.98 -6.07
CA GLN A 78 -2.42 -23.83 -5.18
C GLN A 78 -1.16 -24.34 -5.89
N GLN A 79 -0.02 -24.21 -5.23
CA GLN A 79 1.24 -24.84 -5.59
C GLN A 79 1.60 -25.90 -4.54
N ARG A 80 1.61 -27.18 -4.95
CA ARG A 80 2.12 -28.30 -4.14
C ARG A 80 3.64 -28.32 -4.26
N LEU A 81 4.30 -28.17 -3.12
CA LEU A 81 5.76 -28.10 -3.05
C LEU A 81 6.37 -29.51 -3.05
N ASN A 82 7.50 -29.66 -3.73
CA ASN A 82 8.28 -30.89 -3.77
C ASN A 82 9.15 -31.01 -2.51
N LEU A 83 8.52 -31.36 -1.39
CA LEU A 83 9.16 -31.45 -0.08
C LEU A 83 9.36 -32.92 0.32
N THR A 84 10.52 -33.22 0.88
CA THR A 84 10.77 -34.51 1.54
C THR A 84 10.04 -34.58 2.88
N GLU A 85 9.84 -35.78 3.43
CA GLU A 85 9.20 -35.95 4.74
C GLU A 85 9.95 -35.22 5.86
N SER A 86 11.30 -35.19 5.81
CA SER A 86 12.09 -34.43 6.77
C SER A 86 11.84 -32.91 6.68
N GLU A 87 11.67 -32.38 5.47
CA GLU A 87 11.39 -30.95 5.26
C GLU A 87 9.97 -30.60 5.70
N LYS A 88 8.99 -31.47 5.41
CA LYS A 88 7.62 -31.33 5.93
C LYS A 88 7.62 -31.30 7.46
N ALA A 89 8.33 -32.21 8.11
CA ALA A 89 8.44 -32.24 9.57
C ALA A 89 9.09 -30.96 10.16
N LYS A 90 10.13 -30.42 9.50
CA LYS A 90 10.75 -29.15 9.88
C LYS A 90 9.79 -27.97 9.74
N ILE A 91 9.06 -27.89 8.63
CA ILE A 91 8.05 -26.87 8.40
C ILE A 91 6.93 -26.97 9.44
N MET A 92 6.41 -28.17 9.72
CA MET A 92 5.39 -28.38 10.77
C MET A 92 5.87 -27.89 12.14
N LYS A 93 7.10 -28.27 12.54
CA LYS A 93 7.70 -27.78 13.79
C LYS A 93 7.84 -26.25 13.81
N ALA A 94 8.23 -25.63 12.69
CA ALA A 94 8.33 -24.18 12.58
C ALA A 94 6.96 -23.49 12.69
N LEU A 95 5.90 -24.09 12.12
CA LEU A 95 4.53 -23.61 12.22
C LEU A 95 4.01 -23.72 13.67
N ASP A 96 4.27 -24.83 14.35
CA ASP A 96 3.91 -25.02 15.76
C ASP A 96 4.60 -24.01 16.67
N GLU A 97 5.88 -23.75 16.44
CA GLU A 97 6.64 -22.72 17.15
C GLU A 97 6.05 -21.32 16.89
N ASN A 98 5.72 -21.00 15.64
CA ASN A 98 5.11 -19.72 15.28
C ASN A 98 3.71 -19.55 15.88
N TYR A 99 2.98 -20.64 16.12
CA TYR A 99 1.63 -20.58 16.68
C TYR A 99 1.59 -20.42 18.21
N ARG A 100 2.73 -20.53 18.90
CA ARG A 100 2.80 -20.29 20.35
C ARG A 100 2.33 -18.87 20.70
N PRO A 101 1.69 -18.66 21.88
CA PRO A 101 1.17 -17.36 22.29
C PRO A 101 2.17 -16.21 22.16
N GLU A 102 3.43 -16.46 22.46
CA GLU A 102 4.54 -15.51 22.41
C GLU A 102 5.02 -15.16 20.98
N ASN A 103 4.75 -16.01 19.99
CA ASN A 103 5.27 -15.88 18.63
C ASN A 103 4.20 -15.53 17.58
N ARG A 104 2.93 -15.87 17.86
CA ARG A 104 1.84 -15.76 16.89
C ARG A 104 1.40 -14.32 16.61
N VAL A 105 1.62 -13.42 17.57
CA VAL A 105 1.29 -12.00 17.46
C VAL A 105 2.54 -11.23 17.04
N TYR A 106 2.40 -10.40 16.01
CA TYR A 106 3.52 -9.66 15.46
C TYR A 106 3.10 -8.30 14.91
N ARG A 107 4.09 -7.41 14.76
CA ARG A 107 3.87 -6.11 14.14
C ARG A 107 3.87 -6.25 12.62
N TYR A 108 2.72 -6.06 12.01
CA TYR A 108 2.60 -6.19 10.56
C TYR A 108 3.36 -5.09 9.83
N ASN A 109 4.18 -5.50 8.86
CA ASN A 109 4.81 -4.61 7.91
C ASN A 109 4.44 -5.06 6.50
N TYR A 110 3.64 -4.25 5.83
CA TYR A 110 3.08 -4.59 4.53
C TYR A 110 4.12 -4.98 3.45
N ILE A 111 5.37 -4.52 3.55
CA ILE A 111 6.45 -4.85 2.59
C ILE A 111 7.38 -5.93 3.13
N TYR A 112 7.83 -5.81 4.38
CA TYR A 112 8.93 -6.64 4.89
C TYR A 112 8.49 -7.79 5.79
N ASP A 113 7.29 -7.74 6.37
CA ASP A 113 6.79 -8.74 7.31
C ASP A 113 5.26 -8.88 7.17
N ASN A 114 4.86 -9.61 6.13
CA ASN A 114 3.48 -9.80 5.72
C ASN A 114 3.14 -11.29 5.52
N CYS A 115 1.90 -11.58 5.10
CA CYS A 115 1.44 -12.95 4.86
C CYS A 115 2.30 -13.75 3.87
N THR A 116 2.85 -13.06 2.88
CA THR A 116 3.64 -13.64 1.78
C THR A 116 5.07 -13.86 2.21
N THR A 117 5.71 -12.85 2.82
CA THR A 117 7.10 -12.97 3.28
C THR A 117 7.21 -14.01 4.40
N ARG A 118 6.27 -14.04 5.36
CA ARG A 118 6.25 -15.07 6.40
C ARG A 118 6.09 -16.49 5.85
N ALA A 119 5.16 -16.68 4.92
CA ALA A 119 4.98 -17.98 4.27
C ALA A 119 6.25 -18.41 3.52
N ARG A 120 6.83 -17.51 2.72
CA ARG A 120 8.09 -17.74 2.01
C ARG A 120 9.21 -18.13 2.98
N ASP A 121 9.42 -17.32 4.03
CA ASP A 121 10.56 -17.47 4.93
C ASP A 121 10.45 -18.78 5.74
N ILE A 122 9.24 -19.17 6.16
CA ILE A 122 9.00 -20.48 6.80
C ILE A 122 9.33 -21.63 5.86
N ILE A 123 8.93 -21.56 4.59
CA ILE A 123 9.20 -22.62 3.62
C ILE A 123 10.70 -22.69 3.33
N LEU A 124 11.31 -21.57 2.92
CA LEU A 124 12.69 -21.55 2.44
C LEU A 124 13.72 -21.78 3.55
N SER A 125 13.41 -21.44 4.80
CA SER A 125 14.33 -21.68 5.94
C SER A 125 14.33 -23.14 6.42
N ASN A 126 13.38 -23.97 5.96
CA ASN A 126 13.19 -25.34 6.45
C ASN A 126 13.38 -26.42 5.34
N ILE A 127 13.91 -26.03 4.18
CA ILE A 127 14.34 -26.94 3.13
C ILE A 127 15.85 -27.21 3.23
N ASP A 128 16.27 -28.46 3.02
CA ASP A 128 17.65 -28.90 3.25
C ASP A 128 18.60 -28.61 2.07
N GLY A 129 18.12 -27.89 1.06
CA GLY A 129 18.87 -27.45 -0.12
C GLY A 129 18.87 -25.94 -0.28
N LYS A 130 19.76 -25.44 -1.14
CA LYS A 130 19.68 -24.04 -1.58
C LYS A 130 18.67 -23.95 -2.71
N ALA A 131 17.54 -23.28 -2.45
CA ALA A 131 16.66 -22.86 -3.54
C ALA A 131 17.46 -21.92 -4.45
N LYS A 132 17.64 -22.33 -5.71
CA LYS A 132 18.25 -21.54 -6.77
C LYS A 132 17.37 -21.60 -8.00
N GLY A 133 17.26 -20.50 -8.70
CA GLY A 133 16.45 -20.43 -9.91
C GLY A 133 15.34 -19.44 -9.68
N VAL A 134 15.51 -18.29 -10.30
CA VAL A 134 14.39 -17.45 -10.65
C VAL A 134 14.68 -17.01 -12.07
N LYS A 135 13.86 -17.49 -13.02
CA LYS A 135 13.66 -16.69 -14.23
C LYS A 135 12.79 -15.56 -13.74
N THR A 136 13.39 -14.40 -13.53
CA THR A 136 12.69 -13.23 -13.03
C THR A 136 11.42 -13.10 -13.84
N PHE A 137 10.27 -13.17 -13.18
CA PHE A 137 9.05 -12.69 -13.79
C PHE A 137 9.31 -11.21 -14.05
N GLN A 138 9.83 -10.89 -15.24
CA GLN A 138 10.04 -9.53 -15.68
C GLN A 138 8.64 -8.98 -15.95
N GLN A 139 7.99 -8.54 -14.87
CA GLN A 139 6.90 -7.59 -15.02
C GLN A 139 7.46 -6.42 -15.81
N ARG A 140 6.70 -6.04 -16.85
CA ARG A 140 7.14 -5.07 -17.85
C ARG A 140 7.31 -3.71 -17.17
N GLY A 141 8.53 -3.44 -16.73
CA GLY A 141 8.99 -2.08 -16.44
C GLY A 141 8.80 -1.60 -15.00
N GLU A 142 8.18 -2.38 -14.10
CA GLU A 142 8.09 -2.02 -12.69
C GLU A 142 9.45 -2.19 -12.01
N LYS A 143 10.03 -1.05 -11.60
CA LYS A 143 11.37 -1.00 -11.00
C LYS A 143 11.30 -0.67 -9.52
N THR A 144 10.41 0.24 -9.14
CA THR A 144 10.30 0.80 -7.80
C THR A 144 9.19 0.16 -6.98
N PHE A 145 9.18 0.39 -5.65
CA PHE A 145 8.05 -0.02 -4.82
C PHE A 145 6.76 0.68 -5.25
N ARG A 146 6.83 1.96 -5.65
CA ARG A 146 5.66 2.70 -6.13
C ARG A 146 5.08 2.04 -7.39
N ASP A 147 5.92 1.65 -8.35
CA ASP A 147 5.47 0.95 -9.56
C ASP A 147 4.72 -0.35 -9.21
N LEU A 148 5.24 -1.13 -8.26
CA LEU A 148 4.63 -2.38 -7.81
C LEU A 148 3.26 -2.16 -7.14
N LEU A 149 3.15 -1.09 -6.34
CA LEU A 149 1.88 -0.71 -5.73
C LEU A 149 0.88 -0.24 -6.78
N HIS A 150 1.33 0.62 -7.72
CA HIS A 150 0.51 1.14 -8.83
C HIS A 150 0.02 0.03 -9.74
N TRP A 151 0.86 -0.97 -10.01
CA TRP A 151 0.47 -2.16 -10.76
C TRP A 151 -0.75 -2.82 -10.12
N LYS A 152 -0.76 -2.99 -8.80
CA LYS A 152 -1.89 -3.59 -8.07
C LYS A 152 -3.12 -2.68 -7.99
N THR A 153 -2.94 -1.36 -7.96
CA THR A 153 -4.04 -0.39 -7.89
C THR A 153 -4.39 0.24 -9.24
N ARG A 154 -3.92 -0.29 -10.37
CA ARG A 154 -4.06 0.34 -11.71
C ARG A 154 -5.51 0.54 -12.17
N LYS A 155 -6.44 -0.24 -11.63
CA LYS A 155 -7.89 -0.11 -11.88
C LYS A 155 -8.64 0.67 -10.79
N HIS A 156 -7.92 1.20 -9.80
CA HIS A 156 -8.50 1.87 -8.63
C HIS A 156 -7.78 3.21 -8.41
N GLU A 157 -8.07 4.19 -9.26
CA GLU A 157 -7.32 5.45 -9.33
C GLU A 157 -7.36 6.25 -8.02
N TRP A 158 -8.50 6.27 -7.32
CA TRP A 158 -8.61 6.91 -6.01
C TRP A 158 -7.85 6.18 -4.91
N CYS A 159 -7.80 4.84 -4.97
CA CYS A 159 -6.95 4.05 -4.06
C CYS A 159 -5.47 4.35 -4.33
N LYS A 160 -5.07 4.37 -5.60
CA LYS A 160 -3.70 4.75 -6.02
C LYS A 160 -3.33 6.14 -5.51
N ALA A 161 -4.19 7.15 -5.72
CA ALA A 161 -3.97 8.51 -5.25
C ALA A 161 -3.94 8.61 -3.72
N GLY A 162 -4.80 7.88 -3.01
CA GLY A 162 -4.78 7.81 -1.54
C GLY A 162 -3.50 7.17 -0.99
N ASN A 163 -3.01 6.10 -1.62
CA ASN A 163 -1.73 5.47 -1.28
C ASN A 163 -0.58 6.45 -1.51
N ASP A 164 -0.53 7.09 -2.69
CA ASP A 164 0.51 8.05 -3.01
C ASP A 164 0.47 9.28 -2.11
N LEU A 165 -0.69 9.68 -1.61
CA LEU A 165 -0.84 10.81 -0.69
C LEU A 165 -0.03 10.59 0.60
N VAL A 166 0.01 9.36 1.10
CA VAL A 166 0.70 9.02 2.35
C VAL A 166 2.09 8.43 2.13
N ILE A 167 2.33 7.79 0.98
CA ILE A 167 3.61 7.16 0.64
C ILE A 167 4.57 8.17 0.03
N GLY A 168 5.72 8.34 0.69
CA GLY A 168 6.73 9.32 0.34
C GLY A 168 7.86 8.81 -0.54
N LEU A 169 8.92 9.62 -0.58
CA LEU A 169 10.11 9.52 -1.43
C LEU A 169 10.73 8.12 -1.48
N ARG A 170 10.74 7.39 -0.36
CA ARG A 170 11.42 6.09 -0.29
C ARG A 170 10.74 5.00 -1.12
N ALA A 171 9.49 5.17 -1.52
CA ALA A 171 8.82 4.21 -2.41
C ALA A 171 9.31 4.31 -3.87
N ASP A 172 9.92 5.43 -4.25
CA ASP A 172 10.48 5.64 -5.60
C ASP A 172 11.87 4.97 -5.75
N ARG A 173 12.37 4.25 -4.73
CA ARG A 173 13.59 3.44 -4.82
C ARG A 173 13.32 2.13 -5.56
N ASN A 174 14.32 1.65 -6.31
CA ASN A 174 14.25 0.33 -6.94
C ASN A 174 14.14 -0.78 -5.89
N ALA A 175 13.20 -1.70 -6.09
CA ALA A 175 13.08 -2.92 -5.30
C ALA A 175 14.00 -4.00 -5.87
N VAL A 176 14.90 -4.54 -5.04
CA VAL A 176 15.66 -5.73 -5.42
C VAL A 176 14.74 -6.93 -5.51
N HIS A 177 15.15 -7.97 -6.22
CA HIS A 177 14.27 -9.08 -6.56
C HIS A 177 13.51 -9.69 -5.36
N SER A 178 14.21 -10.05 -4.28
CA SER A 178 13.59 -10.61 -3.06
C SER A 178 12.67 -9.64 -2.32
N GLU A 179 12.85 -8.33 -2.52
CA GLU A 179 11.95 -7.31 -1.96
C GLU A 179 10.64 -7.21 -2.74
N ARG A 180 10.52 -7.81 -3.94
CA ARG A 180 9.29 -7.82 -4.76
C ARG A 180 8.34 -8.95 -4.37
N GLU A 181 8.88 -10.01 -3.79
CA GLU A 181 8.15 -11.19 -3.32
C GLU A 181 7.22 -10.92 -2.13
N PHE A 182 7.15 -9.67 -1.63
CA PHE A 182 6.07 -9.27 -0.71
C PHE A 182 4.69 -9.38 -1.37
N LEU A 183 4.63 -9.40 -2.71
CA LEU A 183 3.42 -9.62 -3.48
C LEU A 183 3.23 -11.13 -3.77
N PRO A 184 2.09 -11.72 -3.36
CA PRO A 184 1.77 -13.14 -3.56
C PRO A 184 1.98 -13.64 -4.99
N GLU A 185 1.61 -12.81 -5.97
CA GLU A 185 1.67 -13.17 -7.39
C GLU A 185 3.10 -13.23 -7.93
N ILE A 186 4.01 -12.43 -7.37
CA ILE A 186 5.43 -12.48 -7.72
C ILE A 186 6.06 -13.71 -7.08
N LEU A 187 5.82 -13.92 -5.78
CA LEU A 187 6.31 -15.11 -5.08
C LEU A 187 5.86 -16.42 -5.76
N ALA A 188 4.58 -16.50 -6.14
CA ALA A 188 4.04 -17.67 -6.83
C ALA A 188 4.76 -17.96 -8.15
N ALA A 189 4.96 -16.94 -8.98
CA ALA A 189 5.68 -17.07 -10.24
C ALA A 189 7.15 -17.46 -10.04
N ASP A 190 7.80 -16.87 -9.03
CA ASP A 190 9.18 -17.19 -8.68
C ASP A 190 9.28 -18.66 -8.22
N PHE A 191 8.36 -19.13 -7.37
CA PHE A 191 8.27 -20.51 -6.91
C PHE A 191 8.03 -21.51 -8.05
N ASP A 192 7.16 -21.18 -9.01
CA ASP A 192 6.90 -22.03 -10.20
C ASP A 192 8.17 -22.24 -11.04
N SER A 193 9.08 -21.27 -11.06
CA SER A 193 10.34 -21.36 -11.80
C SER A 193 11.53 -21.87 -10.97
N ALA A 194 11.35 -22.00 -9.65
CA ALA A 194 12.43 -22.29 -8.73
C ALA A 194 12.81 -23.77 -8.70
N THR A 195 14.08 -24.03 -8.39
CA THR A 195 14.60 -25.38 -8.22
C THR A 195 15.37 -25.50 -6.90
N ILE A 196 15.38 -26.70 -6.34
CA ILE A 196 16.14 -27.06 -5.14
C ILE A 196 17.33 -27.91 -5.59
N ILE A 197 18.53 -27.54 -5.16
CA ILE A 197 19.71 -28.39 -5.28
C ILE A 197 19.79 -29.25 -4.01
N ARG A 198 19.56 -30.56 -4.15
CA ARG A 198 19.62 -31.53 -3.06
C ARG A 198 21.07 -31.84 -2.66
N ALA A 199 21.25 -32.48 -1.51
CA ALA A 199 22.57 -32.84 -1.00
C ALA A 199 23.36 -33.79 -1.92
N ASP A 200 22.65 -34.60 -2.73
CA ASP A 200 23.23 -35.46 -3.76
C ASP A 200 23.57 -34.71 -5.07
N GLY A 201 23.38 -33.39 -5.10
CA GLY A 201 23.63 -32.53 -6.26
C GLY A 201 22.48 -32.51 -7.29
N LYS A 202 21.42 -33.29 -7.12
CA LYS A 202 20.29 -33.29 -8.06
C LYS A 202 19.50 -32.00 -7.96
N GLN A 203 19.15 -31.46 -9.12
CA GLN A 203 18.26 -30.32 -9.25
C GLN A 203 16.82 -30.83 -9.44
N VAL A 204 15.92 -30.42 -8.55
CA VAL A 204 14.49 -30.73 -8.64
C VAL A 204 13.68 -29.46 -8.61
N ALA A 205 12.52 -29.42 -9.27
CA ALA A 205 11.62 -28.27 -9.17
C ALA A 205 11.12 -28.07 -7.73
N LEU A 206 11.03 -26.83 -7.26
CA LEU A 206 10.45 -26.49 -5.95
C LEU A 206 8.96 -26.81 -5.92
N VAL A 207 8.26 -26.55 -7.03
CA VAL A 207 6.85 -26.87 -7.22
C VAL A 207 6.74 -28.19 -7.97
N ASP A 208 6.06 -29.15 -7.36
CA ASP A 208 5.79 -30.48 -7.94
C ASP A 208 4.58 -30.44 -8.87
N SER A 209 3.49 -29.81 -8.43
CA SER A 209 2.30 -29.59 -9.25
C SER A 209 1.54 -28.35 -8.80
N ALA A 210 0.76 -27.76 -9.70
CA ALA A 210 -0.03 -26.59 -9.39
C ALA A 210 -1.39 -26.62 -10.09
N PHE A 211 -2.42 -26.14 -9.41
CA PHE A 211 -3.80 -26.13 -9.90
C PHE A 211 -4.65 -25.08 -9.17
N TRP A 212 -5.78 -24.71 -9.77
CA TRP A 212 -6.74 -23.80 -9.16
C TRP A 212 -7.66 -24.58 -8.23
N LEU A 213 -7.77 -24.15 -6.97
CA LEU A 213 -8.82 -24.61 -6.06
C LEU A 213 -10.14 -23.88 -6.35
N LEU A 214 -10.03 -22.60 -6.70
CA LEU A 214 -11.12 -21.77 -7.21
C LEU A 214 -10.60 -21.05 -8.45
N LYS A 215 -11.23 -21.27 -9.61
CA LYS A 215 -10.79 -20.68 -10.89
C LYS A 215 -11.78 -19.66 -11.42
N ASP A 216 -13.02 -20.09 -11.62
CA ASP A 216 -14.05 -19.35 -12.32
C ASP A 216 -15.17 -18.93 -11.34
N VAL A 217 -14.78 -18.22 -10.28
CA VAL A 217 -15.69 -17.69 -9.26
C VAL A 217 -16.11 -16.26 -9.61
N GLN A 218 -17.38 -15.92 -9.34
CA GLN A 218 -17.92 -14.58 -9.51
C GLN A 218 -18.29 -14.02 -8.14
N PRO A 219 -18.14 -12.69 -7.91
CA PRO A 219 -18.49 -12.09 -6.64
C PRO A 219 -20.00 -12.23 -6.41
N GLN A 220 -20.40 -12.54 -5.18
CA GLN A 220 -21.82 -12.65 -4.81
C GLN A 220 -22.51 -11.29 -4.61
N PHE A 221 -21.76 -10.20 -4.80
CA PHE A 221 -22.25 -8.82 -4.70
C PHE A 221 -21.71 -8.00 -5.88
N GLU A 222 -22.45 -6.98 -6.28
CA GLU A 222 -21.96 -6.04 -7.27
C GLU A 222 -20.89 -5.14 -6.65
N PRO A 223 -19.72 -4.99 -7.31
CA PRO A 223 -18.72 -4.01 -6.88
C PRO A 223 -19.35 -2.62 -6.86
N MET A 224 -18.96 -1.82 -5.87
CA MET A 224 -19.36 -0.41 -5.85
C MET A 224 -18.83 0.28 -7.12
N PRO A 225 -19.64 1.04 -7.85
CA PRO A 225 -19.18 1.71 -9.05
C PRO A 225 -18.05 2.68 -8.72
N ASP A 226 -17.04 2.74 -9.58
CA ASP A 226 -15.95 3.69 -9.44
C ASP A 226 -16.50 5.14 -9.50
N PHE A 227 -15.85 6.04 -8.77
CA PHE A 227 -16.20 7.46 -8.83
C PHE A 227 -15.95 7.99 -10.25
N PRO A 228 -16.91 8.71 -10.86
CA PRO A 228 -16.87 9.03 -12.30
C PRO A 228 -15.74 10.00 -12.71
N LEU A 229 -15.08 10.65 -11.76
CA LEU A 229 -13.97 11.56 -12.02
C LEU A 229 -12.67 10.94 -11.52
N THR A 230 -11.63 11.01 -12.33
CA THR A 230 -10.28 10.66 -11.86
C THR A 230 -9.77 11.74 -10.89
N PRO A 231 -8.78 11.44 -10.03
CA PRO A 231 -8.15 12.45 -9.18
C PRO A 231 -7.60 13.65 -9.98
N THR A 232 -7.04 13.41 -11.17
CA THR A 232 -6.58 14.47 -12.07
C THR A 232 -7.73 15.36 -12.54
N MET A 233 -8.84 14.78 -12.98
CA MET A 233 -10.02 15.54 -13.42
C MET A 233 -10.57 16.40 -12.29
N PHE A 234 -10.67 15.82 -11.10
CA PHE A 234 -11.11 16.53 -9.90
C PHE A 234 -10.18 17.71 -9.55
N ALA A 235 -8.86 17.51 -9.64
CA ALA A 235 -7.87 18.57 -9.42
C ALA A 235 -8.00 19.72 -10.45
N PHE A 236 -8.26 19.40 -11.72
CA PHE A 236 -8.51 20.42 -12.75
C PHE A 236 -9.80 21.22 -12.50
N ILE A 237 -10.87 20.58 -12.02
CA ILE A 237 -12.09 21.28 -11.64
C ILE A 237 -11.78 22.28 -10.52
N ILE A 238 -11.05 21.87 -9.48
CA ILE A 238 -10.62 22.77 -8.40
C ILE A 238 -9.77 23.91 -8.96
N PHE A 239 -8.81 23.62 -9.83
CA PHE A 239 -7.97 24.63 -10.44
C PHE A 239 -8.77 25.65 -11.24
N ALA A 240 -9.71 25.20 -12.07
CA ALA A 240 -10.58 26.08 -12.85
C ALA A 240 -11.44 26.99 -11.94
N LEU A 241 -12.00 26.44 -10.86
CA LEU A 241 -12.76 27.21 -9.87
C LEU A 241 -11.88 28.27 -9.18
N VAL A 242 -10.64 27.92 -8.81
CA VAL A 242 -9.68 28.84 -8.18
C VAL A 242 -9.27 29.96 -9.13
N VAL A 243 -9.05 29.65 -10.42
CA VAL A 243 -8.76 30.67 -11.44
C VAL A 243 -9.96 31.59 -11.64
N ALA A 244 -11.16 31.05 -11.83
CA ALA A 244 -12.39 31.82 -12.01
C ALA A 244 -12.67 32.75 -10.82
N TRP A 245 -12.53 32.22 -9.59
CA TRP A 245 -12.62 33.00 -8.37
C TRP A 245 -11.57 34.13 -8.33
N THR A 246 -10.32 33.82 -8.66
CA THR A 246 -9.24 34.83 -8.66
C THR A 246 -9.48 35.93 -9.70
N MET A 247 -9.99 35.59 -10.88
CA MET A 247 -10.37 36.56 -11.91
C MET A 247 -11.54 37.44 -11.43
N PHE A 248 -12.57 36.84 -10.83
CA PHE A 248 -13.71 37.57 -10.28
C PHE A 248 -13.29 38.63 -9.25
N GLU A 249 -12.38 38.28 -8.33
CA GLU A 249 -11.86 39.24 -7.35
C GLU A 249 -11.15 40.42 -8.02
N ARG A 250 -10.36 40.17 -9.07
CA ARG A 250 -9.65 41.23 -9.80
C ARG A 250 -10.60 42.14 -10.55
N VAL A 251 -11.63 41.57 -11.20
CA VAL A 251 -12.62 42.36 -11.96
C VAL A 251 -13.52 43.17 -11.03
N LYS A 252 -13.91 42.63 -9.88
CA LYS A 252 -14.84 43.30 -8.95
C LYS A 252 -14.15 44.15 -7.89
N GLY A 253 -12.82 44.09 -7.77
CA GLY A 253 -12.06 44.79 -6.73
C GLY A 253 -12.41 44.36 -5.29
N LYS A 254 -13.13 43.23 -5.13
CA LYS A 254 -13.55 42.71 -3.83
C LYS A 254 -12.67 41.53 -3.42
N SER A 255 -12.12 41.57 -2.21
CA SER A 255 -11.33 40.46 -1.67
C SER A 255 -12.22 39.52 -0.86
N LEU A 256 -12.26 38.24 -1.23
CA LEU A 256 -12.98 37.17 -0.57
C LEU A 256 -12.05 36.43 0.41
N LYS A 257 -11.56 37.15 1.42
CA LYS A 257 -10.59 36.62 2.41
C LYS A 257 -11.08 35.37 3.14
N GLY A 258 -12.40 35.21 3.31
CA GLY A 258 -12.98 34.01 3.93
C GLY A 258 -12.79 32.74 3.09
N LEU A 259 -12.85 32.86 1.76
CA LEU A 259 -12.57 31.74 0.86
C LEU A 259 -11.08 31.37 0.86
N ASP A 260 -10.19 32.36 0.97
CA ASP A 260 -8.75 32.08 1.16
C ASP A 260 -8.49 31.32 2.45
N ALA A 261 -9.06 31.78 3.56
CA ALA A 261 -8.94 31.10 4.84
C ALA A 261 -9.46 29.66 4.75
N ALA A 262 -10.65 29.45 4.16
CA ALA A 262 -11.22 28.12 3.97
C ALA A 262 -10.31 27.21 3.11
N PHE A 263 -9.79 27.73 2.00
CA PHE A 263 -8.91 26.98 1.10
C PHE A 263 -7.62 26.52 1.80
N PHE A 264 -6.94 27.43 2.50
CA PHE A 264 -5.74 27.08 3.26
C PHE A 264 -6.03 26.19 4.47
N TYR A 265 -7.18 26.34 5.12
CA TYR A 265 -7.58 25.42 6.19
C TYR A 265 -7.84 24.01 5.68
N ILE A 266 -8.44 23.84 4.50
CA ILE A 266 -8.59 22.53 3.87
C ILE A 266 -7.21 21.91 3.62
N CYS A 267 -6.26 22.66 3.06
CA CYS A 267 -4.88 22.18 2.88
C CYS A 267 -4.20 21.84 4.21
N GLY A 268 -4.48 22.61 5.26
CA GLY A 268 -3.95 22.39 6.61
C GLY A 268 -4.49 21.13 7.28
N ILE A 269 -5.81 20.92 7.21
CA ILE A 269 -6.49 19.73 7.71
C ILE A 269 -6.03 18.50 6.94
N ALA A 270 -6.01 18.57 5.61
CA ALA A 270 -5.50 17.48 4.77
C ALA A 270 -4.03 17.15 5.08
N GLY A 271 -3.24 18.16 5.48
CA GLY A 271 -1.86 18.01 5.92
C GLY A 271 -1.66 17.30 7.27
N LEU A 272 -2.70 17.17 8.10
CA LEU A 272 -2.59 16.49 9.39
C LEU A 272 -2.20 15.01 9.21
N LEU A 273 -2.76 14.34 8.21
CA LEU A 273 -2.48 12.93 7.94
C LEU A 273 -1.00 12.69 7.56
N PRO A 274 -0.45 13.29 6.48
CA PRO A 274 0.96 13.12 6.14
C PRO A 274 1.88 13.65 7.24
N PHE A 275 1.46 14.63 8.04
CA PHE A 275 2.23 15.09 9.21
C PHE A 275 2.34 14.02 10.29
N VAL A 276 1.22 13.38 10.67
CA VAL A 276 1.23 12.27 11.63
C VAL A 276 2.05 11.08 11.09
N MET A 277 1.99 10.84 9.77
CA MET A 277 2.75 9.77 9.11
C MET A 277 4.28 9.91 9.24
N ILE A 278 4.82 11.11 9.53
CA ILE A 278 6.25 11.29 9.86
C ILE A 278 6.68 10.39 11.02
N PHE A 279 5.77 10.20 12.00
CA PHE A 279 6.01 9.42 13.21
C PHE A 279 5.60 7.95 13.07
N SER A 280 5.01 7.58 11.93
CA SER A 280 4.55 6.23 11.68
C SER A 280 5.70 5.24 11.47
N LYS A 281 5.46 3.99 11.83
CA LYS A 281 6.35 2.84 11.57
C LYS A 281 6.06 2.17 10.22
N HIS A 282 5.04 2.64 9.49
CA HIS A 282 4.79 2.15 8.14
C HIS A 282 5.99 2.40 7.21
N PRO A 283 6.26 1.48 6.27
CA PRO A 283 7.31 1.68 5.29
C PRO A 283 6.98 2.89 4.40
N PHE A 284 8.03 3.66 4.07
CA PHE A 284 8.02 4.73 3.07
C PHE A 284 7.22 6.02 3.36
N VAL A 285 6.46 6.09 4.45
CA VAL A 285 5.57 7.24 4.70
C VAL A 285 6.25 8.46 5.36
N GLN A 286 7.42 8.26 6.00
CA GLN A 286 8.02 9.27 6.88
C GLN A 286 8.56 10.51 6.16
N ILE A 287 9.11 10.35 4.94
CA ILE A 287 9.68 11.43 4.15
C ILE A 287 8.79 11.62 2.93
N ASN A 288 7.83 12.52 3.03
CA ASN A 288 6.85 12.78 1.98
C ASN A 288 6.81 14.28 1.63
N LEU A 289 7.26 14.63 0.43
CA LEU A 289 7.38 16.02 0.00
C LEU A 289 6.02 16.69 -0.28
N GLN A 290 4.92 15.91 -0.35
CA GLN A 290 3.57 16.47 -0.43
C GLN A 290 3.18 17.27 0.83
N LEU A 291 3.87 17.05 1.94
CA LEU A 291 3.74 17.85 3.17
C LEU A 291 4.11 19.33 2.96
N LEU A 292 4.84 19.67 1.89
CA LEU A 292 5.16 21.07 1.56
C LEU A 292 3.92 21.87 1.15
N ILE A 293 2.88 21.23 0.61
CA ILE A 293 1.62 21.90 0.24
C ILE A 293 0.44 21.46 1.10
N LEU A 294 0.47 20.23 1.62
CA LEU A 294 -0.48 19.74 2.61
C LEU A 294 0.18 19.82 3.99
N ASN A 295 0.13 20.99 4.62
CA ASN A 295 0.90 21.27 5.82
C ASN A 295 0.01 21.81 6.96
N PRO A 296 0.05 21.24 8.18
CA PRO A 296 -0.74 21.77 9.30
C PRO A 296 -0.39 23.21 9.67
N LEU A 297 0.79 23.73 9.28
CA LEU A 297 1.14 25.13 9.46
C LEU A 297 0.15 26.09 8.78
N TRP A 298 -0.58 25.68 7.74
CA TRP A 298 -1.60 26.52 7.11
C TRP A 298 -2.73 26.91 8.06
N LEU A 299 -3.04 26.07 9.06
CA LEU A 299 -4.04 26.35 10.08
C LEU A 299 -3.68 27.58 10.92
N PHE A 300 -2.38 27.83 11.10
CA PHE A 300 -1.86 28.95 11.87
C PHE A 300 -1.48 30.12 10.96
N LEU A 301 -0.70 29.88 9.90
CA LEU A 301 -0.12 30.93 9.06
C LEU A 301 -1.17 31.74 8.30
N MET A 302 -2.24 31.08 7.87
CA MET A 302 -3.30 31.69 7.05
C MET A 302 -4.55 32.04 7.86
N SER A 303 -4.44 31.96 9.20
CA SER A 303 -5.47 32.44 10.09
C SER A 303 -5.68 33.96 9.94
N PRO A 304 -6.93 34.46 10.00
CA PRO A 304 -7.22 35.91 9.99
C PRO A 304 -6.49 36.69 11.09
N TRP A 305 -6.16 36.01 12.19
CA TRP A 305 -5.49 36.57 13.37
C TRP A 305 -3.96 36.70 13.18
N THR A 306 -3.39 36.02 12.19
CA THR A 306 -1.94 35.97 11.96
C THR A 306 -1.47 37.19 11.18
N LYS A 307 -0.72 38.08 11.84
CA LYS A 307 -0.16 39.31 11.27
C LYS A 307 1.26 39.16 10.69
N TRP A 308 1.70 37.93 10.41
CA TRP A 308 3.08 37.70 9.98
C TRP A 308 3.32 38.15 8.54
N LYS A 309 4.07 39.25 8.38
CA LYS A 309 4.35 39.90 7.08
C LYS A 309 5.00 39.00 6.02
N HIS A 310 5.69 37.93 6.43
CA HIS A 310 6.41 37.05 5.52
C HIS A 310 5.67 35.75 5.17
N ARG A 311 4.43 35.54 5.67
CA ARG A 311 3.67 34.30 5.45
C ARG A 311 3.54 33.90 3.97
N TRP A 312 3.33 34.88 3.09
CA TRP A 312 3.21 34.63 1.65
C TRP A 312 4.54 34.30 0.98
N ASN A 313 5.67 34.81 1.50
CA ASN A 313 7.00 34.44 1.00
C ASN A 313 7.34 33.00 1.39
N VAL A 314 7.03 32.60 2.62
CA VAL A 314 7.20 31.21 3.07
C VAL A 314 6.29 30.28 2.27
N ALA A 315 5.03 30.68 2.06
CA ALA A 315 4.11 29.87 1.29
C ALA A 315 4.58 29.67 -0.16
N LEU A 316 5.07 30.73 -0.79
CA LEU A 316 5.66 30.66 -2.12
C LEU A 316 6.88 29.74 -2.15
N ALA A 317 7.78 29.86 -1.16
CA ALA A 317 8.96 29.00 -1.08
C ALA A 317 8.58 27.52 -0.94
N MET A 318 7.60 27.20 -0.09
CA MET A 318 7.12 25.82 0.09
C MET A 318 6.55 25.24 -1.20
N VAL A 319 5.75 26.00 -1.95
CA VAL A 319 5.20 25.56 -3.25
C VAL A 319 6.30 25.39 -4.31
N VAL A 320 7.29 26.29 -4.35
CA VAL A 320 8.44 26.15 -5.26
C VAL A 320 9.26 24.90 -4.93
N LEU A 321 9.55 24.66 -3.65
CA LEU A 321 10.23 23.46 -3.18
C LEU A 321 9.42 22.20 -3.49
N PHE A 322 8.09 22.26 -3.38
CA PHE A 322 7.22 21.16 -3.77
C PHE A 322 7.40 20.80 -5.24
N PHE A 323 7.38 21.78 -6.14
CA PHE A 323 7.60 21.52 -7.56
C PHE A 323 8.99 20.95 -7.83
N PHE A 324 10.04 21.51 -7.21
CA PHE A 324 11.40 20.97 -7.29
C PHE A 324 11.48 19.52 -6.78
N GLY A 325 10.70 19.18 -5.75
CA GLY A 325 10.62 17.84 -5.20
C GLY A 325 10.15 16.75 -6.18
N ASN A 326 9.48 17.10 -7.29
CA ASN A 326 9.13 16.13 -8.36
C ASN A 326 10.36 15.44 -8.97
N ILE A 327 11.55 16.02 -8.83
CA ILE A 327 12.81 15.40 -9.28
C ILE A 327 13.11 14.13 -8.45
N PHE A 328 12.68 14.12 -7.19
CA PHE A 328 13.03 13.07 -6.23
C PHE A 328 11.87 12.13 -5.96
N GLN A 329 10.64 12.65 -5.81
CA GLN A 329 9.47 11.88 -5.43
C GLN A 329 8.36 12.03 -6.47
N SER A 330 7.74 10.91 -6.84
CA SER A 330 6.48 10.92 -7.59
C SER A 330 5.31 11.23 -6.64
N TYR A 331 4.48 12.21 -7.00
CA TYR A 331 3.35 12.63 -6.17
C TYR A 331 2.04 11.93 -6.51
N ALA A 332 1.10 12.01 -5.58
CA ALA A 332 -0.26 11.56 -5.85
C ALA A 332 -0.84 12.29 -7.05
N GLU A 333 -1.64 11.54 -7.79
CA GLU A 333 -2.30 12.03 -8.99
C GLU A 333 -3.08 13.32 -8.70
N GLY A 334 -2.88 14.33 -9.55
CA GLY A 334 -3.50 15.66 -9.40
C GLY A 334 -2.79 16.63 -8.45
N MET A 335 -1.83 16.20 -7.62
CA MET A 335 -1.21 17.13 -6.64
C MET A 335 -0.45 18.29 -7.27
N ASN A 336 0.20 18.09 -8.41
CA ASN A 336 0.86 19.19 -9.12
C ASN A 336 -0.16 20.26 -9.56
N ILE A 337 -1.37 19.87 -9.94
CA ILE A 337 -2.44 20.79 -10.34
C ILE A 337 -2.98 21.53 -9.10
N LEU A 338 -3.19 20.81 -7.99
CA LEU A 338 -3.59 21.44 -6.72
C LEU A 338 -2.52 22.41 -6.19
N ALA A 339 -1.25 22.11 -6.40
CA ALA A 339 -0.15 23.03 -6.09
C ALA A 339 -0.19 24.30 -6.95
N LEU A 340 -0.57 24.19 -8.23
CA LEU A 340 -0.81 25.36 -9.09
C LEU A 340 -1.98 26.20 -8.58
N SER A 341 -3.06 25.59 -8.09
CA SER A 341 -4.17 26.30 -7.45
C SER A 341 -3.70 27.13 -6.25
N LEU A 342 -2.87 26.53 -5.39
CA LEU A 342 -2.23 27.24 -4.27
C LEU A 342 -1.33 28.38 -4.76
N LEU A 343 -0.51 28.14 -5.78
CA LEU A 343 0.39 29.14 -6.34
C LEU A 343 -0.37 30.37 -6.85
N VAL A 344 -1.47 30.17 -7.58
CA VAL A 344 -2.35 31.25 -8.07
C VAL A 344 -2.85 32.11 -6.91
N ARG A 345 -3.36 31.50 -5.84
CA ARG A 345 -3.85 32.23 -4.66
C ARG A 345 -2.74 32.94 -3.90
N ILE A 346 -1.58 32.30 -3.72
CA ILE A 346 -0.42 32.89 -3.03
C ILE A 346 0.07 34.13 -3.79
N ILE A 347 0.22 34.05 -5.11
CA ILE A 347 0.67 35.18 -5.93
C ILE A 347 -0.36 36.32 -5.89
N SER A 348 -1.64 36.01 -6.08
CA SER A 348 -2.72 37.00 -6.06
C SER A 348 -2.76 37.78 -4.73
N ASN A 349 -2.70 37.07 -3.60
CA ASN A 349 -2.74 37.70 -2.29
C ASN A 349 -1.45 38.45 -1.93
N ARG A 350 -0.29 38.00 -2.42
CA ARG A 350 0.98 38.70 -2.23
C ARG A 350 1.02 40.04 -2.95
N LEU A 351 0.44 40.13 -4.15
CA LEU A 351 0.36 41.38 -4.91
C LEU A 351 -0.53 42.40 -4.18
N LYS A 352 -1.69 41.97 -3.65
CA LYS A 352 -2.59 42.82 -2.85
C LYS A 352 -2.00 43.37 -1.55
N CYS A 353 -0.95 42.76 -1.00
CA CYS A 353 -0.29 43.26 0.22
C CYS A 353 0.85 44.24 -0.06
N LYS A 354 1.23 44.45 -1.33
CA LYS A 354 2.23 45.43 -1.74
C LYS A 354 1.61 46.78 -2.17
N GLU A 355 0.34 46.75 -2.55
CA GLU A 355 -0.55 47.92 -2.67
C GLU A 355 -1.06 48.32 -1.29
#